data_AF-A0A953TNX4-F1
#
_entry.id   AF-A0A953TNX4-F1
#
_cell.length_a   1.000
_cell.length_b   1.000
_cell.length_c   1.000
_cell.angle_alpha   90.00
_cell.angle_beta   90.00
_cell.angle_gamma   90.00
#
_symmetry.space_group_name_H-M   'P 1'
#
loop_
_entity.id
_entity.type
_entity.pdbx_description
1 polymer ?
#
loop_
_entity_poly.entity_id
_entity_poly.type
_entity_poly.pdbx_seq_one_letter_code
_entity_poly.pdbx_strand_id
1 'polypeptide(L)'
;MPTVMLLLGGLFGTIIGTLLAGGMVAVAGLPVYGPAHNVLAALLALGPGAILPNVVHPILMLFGAGLGLLVATIFLYAGAAVSVLTGAALGEFFSRGAIIGAASSTNWLIMSAIPRLSVVAGIIFIVTLLALIPPIAGNRFYERVLGALGWVLPLNYLMLPLGVLVFIVTAPFALAAPTGTGSVRWDWLTWTIETAGGAALGSTGFVGGFNIGNFTFISPGVTTSPAFTTTVSAHETGHTLSNSALGGFFYWIGAVDENVPPLRRMSAAYAEMLAESHFSGPTGGPFIPMW
;
A
#
# COMPACT_ATOMS: atom_id res chain seq x y z
N MET A 1 22.05 10.89 5.92
CA MET A 1 22.27 9.53 5.37
C MET A 1 20.97 8.73 5.20
N PRO A 2 20.02 8.69 6.17
CA PRO A 2 18.75 7.97 6.03
C PRO A 2 17.94 8.29 4.76
N THR A 3 17.74 9.58 4.48
CA THR A 3 17.02 10.03 3.27
C THR A 3 17.71 9.59 1.97
N VAL A 4 19.05 9.53 1.96
CA VAL A 4 19.78 9.07 0.77
C VAL A 4 19.49 7.59 0.52
N MET A 5 19.48 6.75 1.56
CA MET A 5 19.14 5.33 1.39
C MET A 5 17.68 5.13 0.98
N LEU A 6 16.77 5.96 1.50
CA LEU A 6 15.37 5.93 1.07
C LEU A 6 15.23 6.27 -0.42
N LEU A 7 15.93 7.30 -0.90
CA LEU A 7 15.92 7.69 -2.31
C LEU A 7 16.60 6.66 -3.22
N LEU A 8 17.72 6.07 -2.78
CA LEU A 8 18.42 5.00 -3.51
C LEU A 8 17.54 3.75 -3.61
N GLY A 9 16.90 3.37 -2.50
CA GLY A 9 15.86 2.34 -2.48
C GLY A 9 14.77 2.68 -3.48
N GLY A 10 14.22 3.90 -3.42
CA GLY A 10 13.22 4.42 -4.35
C GLY A 10 13.60 4.21 -5.82
N LEU A 11 14.80 4.62 -6.21
CA LEU A 11 15.32 4.45 -7.56
C LEU A 11 15.41 2.97 -7.96
N PHE A 12 15.99 2.14 -7.09
CA PHE A 12 16.10 0.69 -7.30
C PHE A 12 14.72 0.04 -7.48
N GLY A 13 13.78 0.39 -6.59
CA GLY A 13 12.40 -0.04 -6.64
C GLY A 13 11.70 0.37 -7.93
N THR A 14 11.87 1.62 -8.36
CA THR A 14 11.32 2.11 -9.63
C THR A 14 11.83 1.29 -10.80
N ILE A 15 13.12 0.98 -10.87
CA ILE A 15 13.68 0.13 -11.93
C ILE A 15 13.05 -1.26 -11.91
N ILE A 16 12.98 -1.91 -10.75
CA ILE A 16 12.37 -3.24 -10.60
C ILE A 16 10.89 -3.23 -11.00
N GLY A 17 10.11 -2.29 -10.45
CA GLY A 17 8.69 -2.17 -10.73
C GLY A 17 8.43 -1.85 -12.20
N THR A 18 9.24 -0.99 -12.83
CA THR A 18 9.14 -0.72 -14.27
C THR A 18 9.46 -1.94 -15.11
N LEU A 19 10.48 -2.73 -14.77
CA LEU A 19 10.81 -3.96 -15.49
C LEU A 19 9.70 -5.02 -15.37
N LEU A 20 9.19 -5.25 -14.15
CA LEU A 20 8.15 -6.24 -13.89
C LEU A 20 6.81 -5.82 -14.49
N ALA A 21 6.36 -4.59 -14.26
CA ALA A 21 5.11 -4.10 -14.83
C ALA A 21 5.21 -3.85 -16.34
N GLY A 22 6.39 -3.49 -16.83
CA GLY A 22 6.68 -3.42 -18.26
C GLY A 22 6.53 -4.78 -18.92
N GLY A 23 7.05 -5.83 -18.27
CA GLY A 23 6.78 -7.22 -18.59
C GLY A 23 5.27 -7.50 -18.65
N MET A 24 4.53 -7.24 -17.56
CA MET A 24 3.07 -7.45 -17.51
C MET A 24 2.32 -6.80 -18.69
N VAL A 25 2.66 -5.54 -19.00
CA VAL A 25 2.00 -4.76 -20.05
C VAL A 25 2.35 -5.27 -21.45
N ALA A 26 3.63 -5.52 -21.74
CA ALA A 26 4.07 -6.05 -23.03
C ALA A 26 3.43 -7.42 -23.32
N VAL A 27 3.37 -8.24 -22.29
CA VAL A 27 2.80 -9.58 -22.30
C VAL A 27 1.29 -9.56 -22.52
N ALA A 28 0.59 -8.62 -21.90
CA ALA A 28 -0.84 -8.41 -22.09
C ALA A 28 -1.20 -7.85 -23.48
N GLY A 29 -0.20 -7.54 -24.31
CA GLY A 29 -0.40 -6.84 -25.58
C GLY A 29 -0.98 -5.44 -25.37
N LEU A 30 -0.82 -4.87 -24.18
CA LEU A 30 -1.39 -3.58 -23.83
C LEU A 30 -0.50 -2.46 -24.38
N PRO A 31 -1.04 -1.54 -25.19
CA PRO A 31 -0.28 -0.40 -25.67
C PRO A 31 0.04 0.55 -24.51
N VAL A 32 1.30 0.95 -24.36
CA VAL A 32 1.71 2.01 -23.42
C VAL A 32 1.73 3.34 -24.14
N TYR A 33 1.09 4.35 -23.56
CA TYR A 33 1.02 5.69 -24.14
C TYR A 33 1.87 6.71 -23.38
N GLY A 34 2.29 7.77 -24.09
CA GLY A 34 2.98 8.90 -23.49
C GLY A 34 4.43 8.59 -23.04
N PRO A 35 4.98 9.35 -22.07
CA PRO A 35 6.37 9.19 -21.61
C PRO A 35 6.72 7.78 -21.11
N ALA A 36 5.71 7.04 -20.62
CA ALA A 36 5.85 5.64 -20.21
C ALA A 36 6.32 4.73 -21.34
N HIS A 37 5.92 5.02 -22.58
CA HIS A 37 6.36 4.27 -23.75
C HIS A 37 7.88 4.39 -23.94
N ASN A 38 8.42 5.61 -23.84
CA ASN A 38 9.84 5.88 -24.05
C ASN A 38 10.71 5.24 -22.96
N VAL A 39 10.25 5.28 -21.70
CA VAL A 39 10.96 4.65 -20.58
C VAL A 39 10.92 3.12 -20.68
N LEU A 40 9.75 2.55 -20.99
CA LEU A 40 9.63 1.11 -21.19
C LEU A 40 10.47 0.63 -22.37
N ALA A 41 10.44 1.34 -23.50
CA ALA A 41 11.24 1.02 -24.68
C ALA A 41 12.75 1.11 -24.38
N ALA A 42 13.19 2.12 -23.62
CA ALA A 42 14.59 2.25 -23.22
C ALA A 42 15.04 1.08 -22.32
N LEU A 43 14.20 0.64 -21.38
CA LEU A 43 14.53 -0.49 -20.49
C LEU A 43 14.47 -1.85 -21.20
N LEU A 44 13.48 -2.06 -22.08
CA LEU A 44 13.40 -3.27 -22.90
C LEU A 44 14.58 -3.35 -23.89
N ALA A 45 15.09 -2.22 -24.37
CA ALA A 45 16.28 -2.16 -25.22
C ALA A 45 17.59 -2.52 -24.48
N LEU A 46 17.58 -2.54 -23.15
CA LEU A 46 18.72 -3.00 -22.33
C LEU A 46 18.69 -4.51 -22.05
N GLY A 47 17.61 -5.22 -22.42
CA GLY A 47 17.47 -6.67 -22.25
C GLY A 47 17.71 -7.44 -23.56
N PRO A 48 18.07 -8.74 -23.47
CA PRO A 48 18.16 -9.58 -24.66
C PRO A 48 16.75 -9.77 -25.25
N GLY A 49 16.56 -9.21 -26.44
CA GLY A 49 15.27 -9.15 -27.10
C GLY A 49 14.70 -10.51 -27.51
N ALA A 50 13.36 -10.50 -27.55
CA ALA A 50 12.54 -10.95 -28.67
C ALA A 50 12.08 -12.42 -28.75
N ILE A 51 10.74 -12.54 -28.87
CA ILE A 51 9.92 -13.53 -29.59
C ILE A 51 9.63 -14.85 -28.86
N LEU A 52 8.38 -15.02 -28.42
CA LEU A 52 7.69 -16.31 -28.40
C LEU A 52 6.16 -16.13 -28.51
N PRO A 53 5.48 -16.79 -29.48
CA PRO A 53 4.03 -16.72 -29.62
C PRO A 53 3.33 -17.79 -28.77
N ASN A 54 2.02 -17.57 -28.60
CA ASN A 54 0.94 -18.45 -28.13
C ASN A 54 0.29 -17.98 -26.83
N VAL A 55 -1.03 -17.89 -26.87
CA VAL A 55 -1.98 -17.29 -25.91
C VAL A 55 -1.81 -17.74 -24.44
N VAL A 56 -1.08 -18.83 -24.20
CA VAL A 56 -0.71 -19.33 -22.85
C VAL A 56 0.49 -18.56 -22.25
N HIS A 57 1.41 -18.08 -23.09
CA HIS A 57 2.61 -17.34 -22.68
C HIS A 57 2.28 -15.94 -22.10
N PRO A 58 1.31 -15.18 -22.65
CA PRO A 58 0.77 -13.98 -22.05
C PRO A 58 0.29 -14.15 -20.60
N ILE A 59 -0.54 -15.16 -20.37
CA ILE A 59 -1.12 -15.40 -19.04
C ILE A 59 -0.01 -15.80 -18.07
N LEU A 60 0.86 -16.74 -18.45
CA LEU A 60 1.98 -17.18 -17.60
C LEU A 60 2.99 -16.06 -17.30
N MET A 61 3.21 -15.11 -18.20
CA MET A 61 4.10 -13.97 -17.95
C MET A 61 3.40 -12.82 -17.20
N LEU A 62 2.08 -12.65 -17.31
CA LEU A 62 1.30 -11.72 -16.46
C LEU A 62 1.26 -12.22 -15.03
N PHE A 63 0.95 -13.51 -14.85
CA PHE A 63 1.07 -14.18 -13.56
C PHE A 63 2.53 -14.20 -13.09
N GLY A 64 3.49 -14.44 -13.98
CA GLY A 64 4.91 -14.48 -13.66
C GLY A 64 5.48 -13.13 -13.22
N ALA A 65 5.07 -12.03 -13.85
CA ALA A 65 5.53 -10.70 -13.50
C ALA A 65 4.75 -10.11 -12.31
N GLY A 66 3.45 -10.42 -12.16
CA GLY A 66 2.71 -10.15 -10.92
C GLY A 66 3.26 -10.94 -9.72
N LEU A 67 3.57 -12.23 -9.92
CA LEU A 67 4.27 -13.08 -8.94
C LEU A 67 5.67 -12.57 -8.67
N GLY A 68 6.42 -12.14 -9.70
CA GLY A 68 7.73 -11.53 -9.56
C GLY A 68 7.68 -10.27 -8.71
N LEU A 69 6.65 -9.43 -8.89
CA LEU A 69 6.43 -8.24 -8.07
C LEU A 69 6.06 -8.60 -6.63
N LEU A 70 5.19 -9.59 -6.43
CA LEU A 70 4.88 -10.13 -5.11
C LEU A 70 6.15 -10.64 -4.41
N VAL A 71 6.93 -11.49 -5.07
CA VAL A 71 8.18 -12.07 -4.55
C VAL A 71 9.19 -10.97 -4.22
N ALA A 72 9.40 -10.01 -5.12
CA ALA A 72 10.26 -8.86 -4.85
C ALA A 72 9.79 -8.07 -3.62
N THR A 73 8.48 -7.81 -3.52
CA THR A 73 7.89 -7.12 -2.36
C THR A 73 8.08 -7.93 -1.07
N ILE A 74 7.95 -9.26 -1.10
CA ILE A 74 8.22 -10.15 0.06
C ILE A 74 9.67 -9.99 0.53
N PHE A 75 10.65 -10.07 -0.38
CA PHE A 75 12.06 -9.94 0.00
C PHE A 75 12.39 -8.56 0.55
N LEU A 76 11.85 -7.50 -0.06
CA LEU A 76 12.05 -6.14 0.43
C LEU A 76 11.38 -5.93 1.80
N TYR A 77 10.16 -6.44 1.98
CA TYR A 77 9.44 -6.40 3.25
C TYR A 77 10.21 -7.15 4.34
N ALA A 78 10.65 -8.38 4.05
CA ALA A 78 11.45 -9.18 4.98
C ALA A 78 12.76 -8.47 5.34
N GLY A 79 13.43 -7.86 4.34
CA GLY A 79 14.62 -7.05 4.55
C GLY A 79 14.36 -5.85 5.47
N ALA A 80 13.23 -5.15 5.28
CA ALA A 80 12.84 -4.03 6.14
C ALA A 80 12.55 -4.51 7.58
N ALA A 81 11.75 -5.55 7.73
CA ALA A 81 11.42 -6.18 9.01
C ALA A 81 12.68 -6.62 9.79
N VAL A 82 13.60 -7.34 9.15
CA VAL A 82 14.87 -7.76 9.77
C VAL A 82 15.73 -6.55 10.12
N SER A 83 15.77 -5.53 9.27
CA SER A 83 16.53 -4.31 9.52
C SER A 83 16.03 -3.56 10.75
N VAL A 84 14.71 -3.50 10.95
CA VAL A 84 14.11 -2.91 12.16
C VAL A 84 14.50 -3.70 13.41
N LEU A 85 14.38 -5.03 13.37
CA LEU A 85 14.70 -5.90 14.50
C LEU A 85 16.19 -5.87 14.89
N THR A 86 17.07 -5.68 13.91
CA THR A 86 18.54 -5.65 14.11
C THR A 86 19.08 -4.24 14.35
N GLY A 87 18.23 -3.20 14.30
CA GLY A 87 18.66 -1.80 14.39
C GLY A 87 19.43 -1.29 13.16
N ALA A 88 19.41 -2.03 12.05
CA ALA A 88 20.07 -1.68 10.80
C ALA A 88 19.26 -0.64 10.00
N ALA A 89 19.13 0.57 10.53
CA ALA A 89 18.26 1.63 9.99
C ALA A 89 18.44 1.84 8.47
N LEU A 90 19.68 1.85 7.95
CA LEU A 90 19.92 2.05 6.51
C LEU A 90 19.27 0.98 5.62
N GLY A 91 19.23 -0.28 6.08
CA GLY A 91 18.57 -1.37 5.38
C GLY A 91 17.06 -1.20 5.34
N GLU A 92 16.48 -0.73 6.44
CA GLU A 92 15.05 -0.38 6.52
C GLU A 92 14.70 0.74 5.54
N PHE A 93 15.43 1.87 5.57
CA PHE A 93 15.21 2.99 4.65
C PHE A 93 15.32 2.55 3.19
N PHE A 94 16.33 1.76 2.84
CA PHE A 94 16.49 1.25 1.48
C PHE A 94 15.32 0.36 1.07
N SER A 95 14.95 -0.63 1.89
CA SER A 95 13.86 -1.55 1.58
C SER A 95 12.52 -0.83 1.48
N ARG A 96 12.20 0.09 2.40
CA ARG A 96 10.98 0.90 2.34
C ARG A 96 10.94 1.73 1.06
N GLY A 97 12.05 2.37 0.72
CA GLY A 97 12.18 3.13 -0.52
C GLY A 97 11.94 2.27 -1.74
N ALA A 98 12.53 1.08 -1.79
CA ALA A 98 12.36 0.14 -2.89
C ALA A 98 10.92 -0.33 -3.06
N ILE A 99 10.19 -0.57 -1.97
CA ILE A 99 8.76 -0.93 -2.05
C ILE A 99 7.95 0.26 -2.62
N ILE A 100 8.17 1.49 -2.13
CA ILE A 100 7.49 2.69 -2.64
C ILE A 100 7.77 2.89 -4.13
N GLY A 101 9.05 2.77 -4.54
CA GLY A 101 9.46 2.93 -5.93
C GLY A 101 8.84 1.87 -6.86
N ALA A 102 8.80 0.61 -6.41
CA ALA A 102 8.21 -0.49 -7.16
C ALA A 102 6.70 -0.34 -7.29
N ALA A 103 6.01 0.03 -6.21
CA ALA A 103 4.57 0.27 -6.21
C ALA A 103 4.20 1.45 -7.12
N SER A 104 4.90 2.58 -6.98
CA SER A 104 4.70 3.79 -7.78
C SER A 104 4.82 3.52 -9.27
N SER A 105 5.92 2.88 -9.68
CA SER A 105 6.20 2.59 -11.09
C SER A 105 5.26 1.54 -11.69
N THR A 106 4.81 0.58 -10.88
CA THR A 106 3.82 -0.41 -11.30
C THR A 106 2.46 0.25 -11.54
N ASN A 107 1.97 1.05 -10.59
CA ASN A 107 0.73 1.80 -10.74
C ASN A 107 0.76 2.70 -11.98
N TRP A 108 1.88 3.40 -12.18
CA TRP A 108 2.11 4.24 -13.36
C TRP A 108 1.98 3.47 -14.68
N LEU A 109 2.68 2.34 -14.82
CA LEU A 109 2.67 1.59 -16.07
C LEU A 109 1.32 0.96 -16.37
N ILE A 110 0.66 0.39 -15.36
CA ILE A 110 -0.68 -0.18 -15.53
C ILE A 110 -1.66 0.92 -15.97
N MET A 111 -1.62 2.10 -15.35
CA MET A 111 -2.50 3.20 -15.74
C MET A 111 -2.13 3.81 -17.10
N SER A 112 -0.85 3.82 -17.47
CA SER A 112 -0.39 4.33 -18.77
C SER A 112 -0.79 3.45 -19.94
N ALA A 113 -1.27 2.22 -19.68
CA ALA A 113 -1.89 1.38 -20.69
C ALA A 113 -3.26 1.92 -21.16
N ILE A 114 -3.84 2.89 -20.43
CA ILE A 114 -5.10 3.54 -20.78
C ILE A 114 -4.78 4.87 -21.49
N PRO A 115 -5.12 5.03 -22.79
CA PRO A 115 -4.57 6.13 -23.61
C PRO A 115 -4.78 7.53 -23.05
N ARG A 116 -5.95 7.77 -22.46
CA ARG A 116 -6.33 9.08 -21.91
C ARG A 116 -5.83 9.31 -20.48
N LEU A 117 -5.21 8.32 -19.86
CA LEU A 117 -4.74 8.40 -18.47
C LEU A 117 -3.22 8.49 -18.36
N SER A 118 -2.44 8.49 -19.45
CA SER A 118 -0.97 8.55 -19.38
C SER A 118 -0.43 9.77 -18.62
N VAL A 119 -1.04 10.94 -18.79
CA VAL A 119 -0.70 12.16 -18.02
C VAL A 119 -1.06 11.99 -16.54
N VAL A 120 -2.27 11.50 -16.26
CA VAL A 120 -2.73 11.24 -14.89
C VAL A 120 -1.85 10.20 -14.20
N ALA A 121 -1.43 9.16 -14.92
CA ALA A 121 -0.52 8.14 -14.44
C ALA A 121 0.84 8.72 -14.07
N GLY A 122 1.37 9.66 -14.87
CA GLY A 122 2.61 10.38 -14.53
C GLY A 122 2.47 11.25 -13.28
N ILE A 123 1.32 11.91 -13.09
CA ILE A 123 1.04 12.66 -11.85
C ILE A 123 0.99 11.70 -10.66
N ILE A 124 0.28 10.59 -10.78
CA ILE A 124 0.19 9.56 -9.74
C ILE A 124 1.58 9.05 -9.37
N PHE A 125 2.39 8.71 -10.37
CA PHE A 125 3.78 8.29 -10.16
C PHE A 125 4.59 9.28 -9.34
N ILE A 126 4.52 10.57 -9.71
CA ILE A 126 5.24 11.63 -9.02
C ILE A 126 4.72 11.75 -7.59
N VAL A 127 3.40 11.84 -7.41
CA VAL A 127 2.80 12.02 -6.08
C VAL A 127 3.17 10.86 -5.17
N THR A 128 3.07 9.60 -5.60
CA THR A 128 3.42 8.45 -4.75
C THR A 128 4.92 8.41 -4.42
N LEU A 129 5.80 8.83 -5.32
CA LEU A 129 7.23 8.95 -5.05
C LEU A 129 7.57 10.05 -4.03
N LEU A 130 6.72 11.07 -3.85
CA LEU A 130 6.96 12.09 -2.83
C LEU A 130 6.97 11.51 -1.40
N ALA A 131 6.42 10.31 -1.18
CA ALA A 131 6.55 9.58 0.09
C ALA A 131 8.01 9.23 0.44
N LEU A 132 8.93 9.28 -0.53
CA LEU A 132 10.38 9.11 -0.30
C LEU A 132 11.04 10.32 0.35
N ILE A 133 10.32 11.45 0.48
CA ILE A 133 10.83 12.69 1.04
C ILE A 133 10.18 12.87 2.41
N PRO A 134 10.87 12.56 3.54
CA PRO A 134 10.24 12.51 4.85
C PRO A 134 9.48 13.79 5.27
N PRO A 135 9.99 15.02 4.99
CA PRO A 135 9.23 16.24 5.28
C PRO A 135 7.91 16.36 4.50
N ILE A 136 7.80 15.71 3.34
CA ILE A 136 6.55 15.65 2.55
C ILE A 136 5.67 14.50 3.06
N ALA A 137 6.27 13.33 3.36
CA ALA A 137 5.52 12.17 3.85
C ALA A 137 4.74 12.48 5.14
N GLY A 138 5.36 13.17 6.11
CA GLY A 138 4.70 13.63 7.35
C GLY A 138 3.91 14.94 7.22
N ASN A 139 3.59 15.37 5.99
CA ASN A 139 2.76 16.54 5.76
C ASN A 139 1.29 16.14 5.62
N ARG A 140 0.43 16.68 6.49
CA ARG A 140 -1.00 16.36 6.50
C ARG A 140 -1.74 16.67 5.20
N PHE A 141 -1.32 17.67 4.43
CA PHE A 141 -1.93 17.91 3.12
C PHE A 141 -1.51 16.83 2.12
N TYR A 142 -0.25 16.40 2.15
CA TYR A 142 0.21 15.30 1.32
C TYR A 142 -0.49 13.98 1.67
N GLU A 143 -0.68 13.66 2.95
CA GLU A 143 -1.44 12.48 3.39
C GLU A 143 -2.87 12.48 2.84
N ARG A 144 -3.55 13.65 2.80
CA ARG A 144 -4.87 13.79 2.13
C ARG A 144 -4.82 13.39 0.68
N VAL A 145 -3.84 13.92 -0.04
CA VAL A 145 -3.68 13.63 -1.47
C VAL A 145 -3.38 12.14 -1.66
N LEU A 146 -2.46 11.59 -0.88
CA LEU A 146 -2.05 10.19 -0.96
C LEU A 146 -3.21 9.23 -0.63
N GLY A 147 -3.95 9.50 0.44
CA GLY A 147 -5.13 8.72 0.82
C GLY A 147 -6.22 8.76 -0.26
N ALA A 148 -6.47 9.94 -0.84
CA ALA A 148 -7.41 10.09 -1.96
C ALA A 148 -6.98 9.26 -3.17
N LEU A 149 -5.68 9.28 -3.50
CA LEU A 149 -5.13 8.47 -4.58
C LEU A 149 -5.32 6.97 -4.32
N GLY A 150 -5.32 6.52 -3.07
CA GLY A 150 -5.53 5.12 -2.68
C GLY A 150 -6.75 4.45 -3.33
N TRP A 151 -7.80 5.21 -3.64
CA TRP A 151 -9.00 4.74 -4.31
C TRP A 151 -8.82 4.39 -5.79
N VAL A 152 -7.78 4.91 -6.45
CA VAL A 152 -7.59 4.78 -7.90
C VAL A 152 -6.28 4.09 -8.29
N LEU A 153 -5.44 3.73 -7.32
CA LEU A 153 -4.17 3.02 -7.57
C LEU A 153 -4.43 1.57 -7.97
N PRO A 154 -3.94 1.09 -9.12
CA PRO A 154 -4.14 -0.30 -9.57
C PRO A 154 -3.73 -1.36 -8.55
N LEU A 155 -2.61 -1.18 -7.84
CA LEU A 155 -2.16 -2.12 -6.83
C LEU A 155 -3.10 -2.19 -5.61
N ASN A 156 -3.92 -1.17 -5.37
CA ASN A 156 -4.91 -1.18 -4.30
C ASN A 156 -6.20 -1.89 -4.70
N TYR A 157 -6.44 -2.14 -6.00
CA TYR A 157 -7.60 -2.89 -6.47
C TYR A 157 -7.59 -4.37 -6.04
N LEU A 158 -6.49 -4.85 -5.48
CA LEU A 158 -6.45 -6.14 -4.79
C LEU A 158 -7.24 -6.13 -3.46
N MET A 159 -7.36 -4.97 -2.81
CA MET A 159 -8.03 -4.84 -1.49
C MET A 159 -9.35 -4.08 -1.59
N LEU A 160 -9.39 -3.04 -2.42
CA LEU A 160 -10.52 -2.12 -2.45
C LEU A 160 -11.87 -2.84 -2.67
N PRO A 161 -12.00 -3.81 -3.59
CA PRO A 161 -13.24 -4.58 -3.73
C PRO A 161 -13.58 -5.39 -2.47
N LEU A 162 -12.59 -5.99 -1.81
CA LEU A 162 -12.80 -6.73 -0.56
C LEU A 162 -13.27 -5.79 0.56
N GLY A 163 -12.65 -4.62 0.69
CA GLY A 163 -13.07 -3.58 1.63
C GLY A 163 -14.51 -3.12 1.40
N VAL A 164 -14.89 -2.88 0.13
CA VAL A 164 -16.27 -2.56 -0.26
C VAL A 164 -17.24 -3.67 0.15
N LEU A 165 -16.90 -4.94 -0.12
CA LEU A 165 -17.75 -6.07 0.23
C LEU A 165 -17.94 -6.18 1.75
N VAL A 166 -16.86 -6.07 2.53
CA VAL A 166 -16.93 -6.10 3.99
C VAL A 166 -17.73 -4.90 4.51
N PHE A 167 -17.56 -3.71 3.93
CA PHE A 167 -18.33 -2.51 4.29
C PHE A 167 -19.82 -2.68 4.04
N ILE A 168 -20.22 -3.15 2.86
CA ILE A 168 -21.64 -3.39 2.52
C ILE A 168 -22.29 -4.38 3.52
N VAL A 169 -21.54 -5.39 3.95
CA VAL A 169 -22.04 -6.38 4.92
C VAL A 169 -22.07 -5.82 6.33
N THR A 170 -21.10 -5.01 6.75
CA THR A 170 -20.94 -4.57 8.15
C THR A 170 -21.69 -3.30 8.50
N ALA A 171 -21.70 -2.31 7.59
CA ALA A 171 -22.24 -0.98 7.84
C ALA A 171 -23.73 -0.98 8.22
N PRO A 172 -24.63 -1.78 7.60
CA PRO A 172 -26.03 -1.81 7.99
C PRO A 172 -26.24 -2.20 9.46
N PHE A 173 -25.44 -3.15 9.97
CA PHE A 173 -25.51 -3.58 11.36
C PHE A 173 -24.90 -2.55 12.32
N ALA A 174 -23.82 -1.88 11.90
CA ALA A 174 -23.22 -0.81 12.69
C ALA A 174 -24.17 0.39 12.85
N LEU A 175 -24.92 0.73 11.80
CA LEU A 175 -25.92 1.80 11.81
C LEU A 175 -27.20 1.42 12.58
N ALA A 176 -27.55 0.13 12.61
CA ALA A 176 -28.71 -0.37 13.35
C ALA A 176 -28.47 -0.57 14.85
N ALA A 177 -27.22 -0.50 15.32
CA ALA A 177 -26.89 -0.67 16.73
C ALA A 177 -27.44 0.50 17.57
N PRO A 178 -27.79 0.30 18.87
CA PRO A 178 -28.28 1.36 19.74
C PRO A 178 -27.33 2.56 19.89
N THR A 179 -26.04 2.37 19.63
CA THR A 179 -24.99 3.40 19.60
C THR A 179 -24.71 3.94 18.19
N GLY A 180 -25.58 3.69 17.21
CA GLY A 180 -25.30 3.83 15.77
C GLY A 180 -25.06 5.25 15.24
N THR A 181 -25.22 6.30 16.05
CA THR A 181 -24.82 7.65 15.66
C THR A 181 -23.30 7.79 15.78
N GLY A 182 -22.60 7.94 14.65
CA GLY A 182 -21.13 8.00 14.60
C GLY A 182 -20.44 6.63 14.44
N SER A 183 -21.20 5.56 14.15
CA SER A 183 -20.64 4.24 13.85
C SER A 183 -20.06 4.11 12.45
N VAL A 184 -20.34 5.05 11.55
CA VAL A 184 -19.67 5.18 10.26
C VAL A 184 -19.19 6.62 10.12
N ARG A 185 -17.92 6.83 9.78
CA ARG A 185 -17.37 8.15 9.44
C ARG A 185 -16.56 8.10 8.16
N TRP A 186 -16.47 9.26 7.52
CA TRP A 186 -15.50 9.52 6.47
C TRP A 186 -14.30 10.23 7.09
N ASP A 187 -13.13 9.60 7.07
CA ASP A 187 -11.86 10.23 7.43
C ASP A 187 -11.32 11.02 6.23
N TRP A 188 -11.42 12.34 6.30
CA TRP A 188 -10.93 13.23 5.24
C TRP A 188 -9.40 13.34 5.18
N LEU A 189 -8.66 12.95 6.23
CA LEU A 189 -7.20 12.95 6.18
C LEU A 189 -6.69 11.80 5.31
N THR A 190 -7.21 10.60 5.49
CA THR A 190 -6.71 9.40 4.79
C THR A 190 -7.64 8.95 3.67
N TRP A 191 -8.77 9.64 3.47
CA TRP A 191 -9.86 9.25 2.58
C TRP A 191 -10.32 7.82 2.88
N THR A 192 -10.49 7.50 4.17
CA THR A 192 -10.90 6.18 4.64
C THR A 192 -12.34 6.21 5.11
N ILE A 193 -13.13 5.21 4.73
CA ILE A 193 -14.42 4.96 5.38
C ILE A 193 -14.18 4.10 6.60
N GLU A 194 -14.43 4.64 7.78
CA GLU A 194 -14.28 3.93 9.05
C GLU A 194 -15.63 3.49 9.59
N THR A 195 -15.73 2.23 9.99
CA THR A 195 -16.93 1.62 10.58
C THR A 195 -16.60 1.08 11.96
N ALA A 196 -17.26 1.57 13.01
CA ALA A 196 -17.20 1.04 14.36
C ALA A 196 -18.32 0.02 14.60
N GLY A 197 -17.94 -1.23 14.87
CA GLY A 197 -18.86 -2.35 15.08
C GLY A 197 -19.36 -3.03 13.79
N GLY A 198 -20.61 -3.51 13.81
CA GLY A 198 -21.21 -4.27 12.70
C GLY A 198 -21.00 -5.79 12.78
N ALA A 199 -21.64 -6.56 11.89
CA ALA A 199 -21.72 -8.02 12.00
C ALA A 199 -20.36 -8.74 12.00
N ALA A 200 -19.38 -8.28 11.22
CA ALA A 200 -18.05 -8.91 11.14
C ALA A 200 -17.25 -8.81 12.44
N LEU A 201 -17.51 -7.77 13.26
CA LEU A 201 -16.78 -7.49 14.49
C LEU A 201 -17.61 -7.82 15.75
N GLY A 202 -18.92 -7.58 15.71
CA GLY A 202 -19.83 -7.81 16.83
C GLY A 202 -20.24 -9.27 17.02
N SER A 203 -20.32 -10.08 15.95
CA SER A 203 -20.71 -11.50 16.06
C SER A 203 -19.54 -12.44 16.37
N THR A 204 -18.31 -11.97 16.16
CA THR A 204 -17.07 -12.76 16.29
C THR A 204 -16.34 -12.52 17.62
N GLY A 205 -16.73 -11.49 18.37
CA GLY A 205 -16.05 -11.10 19.62
C GLY A 205 -14.67 -10.46 19.40
N PHE A 206 -14.40 -9.96 18.19
CA PHE A 206 -13.12 -9.33 17.86
C PHE A 206 -12.93 -8.00 18.62
N VAL A 207 -11.74 -7.87 19.23
CA VAL A 207 -11.31 -6.68 19.97
C VAL A 207 -10.08 -6.08 19.27
N GLY A 208 -10.20 -4.87 18.72
CA GLY A 208 -9.15 -4.18 17.97
C GLY A 208 -9.68 -3.40 16.78
N GLY A 209 -8.85 -3.30 15.74
CA GLY A 209 -9.23 -2.81 14.42
C GLY A 209 -8.59 -3.64 13.33
N PHE A 210 -9.05 -3.46 12.10
CA PHE A 210 -8.31 -3.83 10.90
C PHE A 210 -8.71 -2.88 9.76
N ASN A 211 -7.84 -2.73 8.77
CA ASN A 211 -8.16 -2.02 7.54
C ASN A 211 -8.17 -2.97 6.34
N ILE A 212 -8.93 -2.66 5.29
CA ILE A 212 -8.86 -3.32 3.99
C ILE A 212 -9.00 -2.25 2.90
N GLY A 213 -7.89 -1.88 2.27
CA GLY A 213 -7.86 -0.77 1.33
C GLY A 213 -8.14 0.58 2.02
N ASN A 214 -9.13 1.32 1.51
CA ASN A 214 -9.59 2.59 2.09
C ASN A 214 -10.80 2.41 3.04
N PHE A 215 -10.91 1.23 3.65
CA PHE A 215 -11.92 0.93 4.66
C PHE A 215 -11.24 0.49 5.94
N THR A 216 -11.76 0.97 7.07
CA THR A 216 -11.31 0.58 8.40
C THR A 216 -12.50 0.08 9.20
N PHE A 217 -12.28 -0.97 9.98
CA PHE A 217 -13.28 -1.60 10.83
C PHE A 217 -12.73 -1.69 12.24
N ILE A 218 -13.36 -1.00 13.21
CA ILE A 218 -12.91 -0.96 14.61
C ILE A 218 -13.98 -1.54 15.54
N SER A 219 -13.57 -2.07 16.70
CA SER A 219 -14.47 -2.73 17.63
C SER A 219 -15.63 -1.84 18.11
N PRO A 220 -16.80 -2.44 18.42
CA PRO A 220 -17.92 -1.73 19.03
C PRO A 220 -17.50 -0.98 20.30
N GLY A 221 -17.93 0.27 20.44
CA GLY A 221 -17.62 1.10 21.62
C GLY A 221 -16.31 1.90 21.53
N VAL A 222 -15.46 1.63 20.53
CA VAL A 222 -14.38 2.57 20.16
C VAL A 222 -15.01 3.68 19.33
N THR A 223 -14.93 4.91 19.81
CA THR A 223 -15.43 6.06 19.05
C THR A 223 -14.54 6.31 17.86
N THR A 224 -15.15 6.41 16.68
CA THR A 224 -14.45 6.86 15.49
C THR A 224 -13.91 8.28 15.75
N SER A 225 -12.60 8.49 15.61
CA SER A 225 -11.97 9.72 16.10
C SER A 225 -11.22 10.42 14.98
N PRO A 226 -11.52 11.70 14.68
CA PRO A 226 -10.66 12.53 13.85
C PRO A 226 -9.41 13.02 14.60
N ALA A 227 -9.34 12.79 15.92
CA ALA A 227 -8.18 13.18 16.73
C ALA A 227 -7.07 12.15 16.56
N PHE A 228 -5.89 12.64 16.15
CA PHE A 228 -4.63 11.91 16.00
C PHE A 228 -3.99 11.61 17.37
N THR A 229 -4.75 10.94 18.22
CA THR A 229 -4.31 10.41 19.50
C THR A 229 -3.97 8.93 19.34
N THR A 230 -3.40 8.31 20.39
CA THR A 230 -3.03 6.89 20.44
C THR A 230 -4.26 5.97 20.47
N THR A 231 -5.06 6.04 19.40
CA THR A 231 -6.33 5.34 19.24
C THR A 231 -6.20 4.35 18.10
N VAL A 232 -6.93 3.25 18.22
CA VAL A 232 -7.07 2.23 17.17
C VAL A 232 -7.43 2.87 15.83
N SER A 233 -8.31 3.87 15.84
CA SER A 233 -8.71 4.62 14.64
C SER A 233 -7.52 5.26 13.90
N ALA A 234 -6.59 5.91 14.61
CA ALA A 234 -5.42 6.53 13.98
C ALA A 234 -4.43 5.47 13.46
N HIS A 235 -4.25 4.37 14.21
CA HIS A 235 -3.45 3.23 13.76
C HIS A 235 -3.99 2.67 12.42
N GLU A 236 -5.28 2.31 12.37
CA GLU A 236 -5.88 1.66 11.22
C GLU A 236 -5.92 2.54 9.96
N THR A 237 -6.13 3.85 10.14
CA THR A 237 -6.08 4.80 9.03
C THR A 237 -4.64 5.03 8.55
N GLY A 238 -3.64 4.80 9.41
CA GLY A 238 -2.22 4.77 9.05
C GLY A 238 -1.90 3.64 8.07
N HIS A 239 -2.53 2.48 8.23
CA HIS A 239 -2.45 1.40 7.24
C HIS A 239 -3.00 1.82 5.86
N THR A 240 -4.04 2.66 5.79
CA THR A 240 -4.53 3.17 4.49
C THR A 240 -3.47 4.01 3.76
N LEU A 241 -2.72 4.85 4.49
CA LEU A 241 -1.62 5.64 3.92
C LEU A 241 -0.46 4.74 3.48
N SER A 242 -0.07 3.79 4.33
CA SER A 242 0.93 2.76 4.02
C SER A 242 0.57 1.99 2.76
N ASN A 243 -0.68 1.53 2.63
CA ASN A 243 -1.15 0.83 1.44
C ASN A 243 -1.12 1.70 0.19
N SER A 244 -1.46 2.98 0.32
CA SER A 244 -1.44 3.92 -0.81
C SER A 244 -0.01 4.21 -1.31
N ALA A 245 0.99 4.23 -0.43
CA ALA A 245 2.39 4.42 -0.82
C ALA A 245 3.10 3.11 -1.24
N LEU A 246 2.83 2.01 -0.54
CA LEU A 246 3.57 0.75 -0.63
C LEU A 246 2.85 -0.31 -1.48
N GLY A 247 1.57 -0.09 -1.82
CA GLY A 247 0.75 -0.93 -2.68
C GLY A 247 0.08 -2.12 -1.97
N GLY A 248 -0.86 -2.78 -2.65
CA GLY A 248 -1.64 -3.88 -2.07
C GLY A 248 -0.83 -5.14 -1.73
N PHE A 249 0.29 -5.43 -2.40
CA PHE A 249 1.12 -6.57 -1.99
C PHE A 249 1.75 -6.36 -0.61
N PHE A 250 2.18 -5.13 -0.30
CA PHE A 250 2.65 -4.78 1.04
C PHE A 250 1.57 -5.06 2.10
N TYR A 251 0.33 -4.68 1.82
CA TYR A 251 -0.81 -4.96 2.71
C TYR A 251 -0.97 -6.46 2.98
N TRP A 252 -1.04 -7.30 1.93
CA TRP A 252 -1.22 -8.75 2.12
C TRP A 252 -0.08 -9.38 2.91
N ILE A 253 1.15 -8.97 2.62
CA ILE A 253 2.34 -9.46 3.33
C ILE A 253 2.26 -9.04 4.80
N GLY A 254 1.88 -7.80 5.07
CA GLY A 254 1.64 -7.29 6.43
C GLY A 254 0.58 -8.08 7.19
N ALA A 255 -0.57 -8.32 6.57
CA ALA A 255 -1.65 -9.10 7.18
C ALA A 255 -1.22 -10.53 7.51
N VAL A 256 -0.43 -11.18 6.63
CA VAL A 256 0.15 -12.51 6.90
C VAL A 256 1.16 -12.45 8.03
N ASP A 257 2.05 -11.47 8.01
CA ASP A 257 3.10 -11.27 9.00
C ASP A 257 2.55 -11.05 10.41
N GLU A 258 1.47 -10.29 10.52
CA GLU A 258 0.78 -10.00 11.76
C GLU A 258 0.00 -11.22 12.28
N ASN A 259 -0.77 -11.90 11.42
CA ASN A 259 -1.84 -12.81 11.84
C ASN A 259 -1.54 -14.31 11.66
N VAL A 260 -0.62 -14.69 10.77
CA VAL A 260 -0.49 -16.09 10.32
C VAL A 260 0.72 -16.78 10.96
N PRO A 261 0.54 -17.90 11.68
CA PRO A 261 1.65 -18.73 12.15
C PRO A 261 2.49 -19.30 10.98
N PRO A 262 3.81 -19.50 11.14
CA PRO A 262 4.59 -19.36 12.37
C PRO A 262 5.10 -17.93 12.64
N LEU A 263 4.86 -16.98 11.73
CA LEU A 263 5.35 -15.60 11.89
C LEU A 263 4.59 -14.88 12.99
N ARG A 264 3.27 -14.74 12.83
CA ARG A 264 2.30 -14.09 13.74
C ARG A 264 2.94 -13.07 14.69
N ARG A 265 3.56 -12.03 14.13
CA ARG A 265 4.37 -11.07 14.87
C ARG A 265 3.54 -10.01 15.59
N MET A 266 2.22 -9.98 15.36
CA MET A 266 1.29 -9.02 15.99
C MET A 266 1.85 -7.59 15.80
N SER A 267 1.87 -6.77 16.84
CA SER A 267 2.40 -5.39 16.81
C SER A 267 3.88 -5.26 16.38
N ALA A 268 4.65 -6.36 16.33
CA ALA A 268 6.02 -6.37 15.82
C ALA A 268 6.12 -6.69 14.31
N ALA A 269 4.98 -6.86 13.62
CA ALA A 269 4.96 -6.92 12.17
C ALA A 269 5.32 -5.56 11.58
N TYR A 270 6.03 -5.56 10.45
CA TYR A 270 6.59 -4.31 9.90
C TYR A 270 5.51 -3.33 9.41
N ALA A 271 4.37 -3.86 8.94
CA ALA A 271 3.21 -3.06 8.58
C ALA A 271 2.59 -2.36 9.80
N GLU A 272 2.47 -3.06 10.93
CA GLU A 272 1.97 -2.52 12.19
C GLU A 272 2.85 -1.37 12.70
N MET A 273 4.17 -1.57 12.73
CA MET A 273 5.12 -0.54 13.17
C MET A 273 5.13 0.71 12.28
N LEU A 274 4.82 0.57 10.99
CA LEU A 274 4.64 1.70 10.07
C LEU A 274 3.31 2.43 10.29
N ALA A 275 2.22 1.69 10.55
CA ALA A 275 0.92 2.27 10.83
C ALA A 275 0.91 3.12 12.11
N GLU A 276 1.65 2.69 13.13
CA GLU A 276 1.89 3.47 14.37
C GLU A 276 2.46 4.87 14.10
N SER A 277 3.18 5.08 12.99
CA SER A 277 3.73 6.40 12.67
C SER A 277 2.69 7.45 12.30
N HIS A 278 1.45 7.05 12.03
CA HIS A 278 0.35 7.97 11.68
C HIS A 278 -0.14 8.81 12.87
N PHE A 279 0.12 8.40 14.11
CA PHE A 279 -0.10 9.23 15.30
C PHE A 279 1.19 9.40 16.11
N SER A 280 1.19 10.45 16.93
CA SER A 280 2.40 11.05 17.50
C SER A 280 3.26 10.11 18.36
N GLY A 281 4.55 10.03 17.99
CA GLY A 281 5.70 9.74 18.84
C GLY A 281 5.90 8.26 19.23
N PRO A 282 7.14 7.82 19.51
CA PRO A 282 7.45 6.42 19.77
C PRO A 282 6.72 5.88 21.01
N THR A 283 5.59 5.21 20.82
CA THR A 283 4.83 4.53 21.87
C THR A 283 5.31 3.09 22.03
N GLY A 284 6.58 2.92 22.42
CA GLY A 284 7.18 1.63 22.72
C GLY A 284 7.51 0.77 21.49
N GLY A 285 8.56 -0.05 21.60
CA GLY A 285 9.13 -0.82 20.48
C GLY A 285 9.91 0.04 19.48
N PRO A 286 10.61 -0.57 18.50
CA PRO A 286 11.27 0.19 17.45
C PRO A 286 10.23 0.95 16.61
N PHE A 287 10.23 2.27 16.72
CA PHE A 287 9.34 3.18 16.00
C PHE A 287 9.90 3.55 14.63
N ILE A 288 9.05 3.54 13.60
CA ILE A 288 9.43 3.79 12.22
C ILE A 288 8.78 5.08 11.73
N PRO A 289 9.48 6.23 11.72
CA PRO A 289 8.87 7.49 11.30
C PRO A 289 8.55 7.50 9.80
N MET A 290 7.30 7.78 9.45
CA MET A 290 6.85 7.94 8.06
C MET A 290 5.76 9.01 7.91
N TRP A 291 4.69 8.90 8.70
CA TRP A 291 3.51 9.79 8.68
C TRP A 291 3.47 10.80 9.85
#